data_AF-A0A7C3HG11-F1
#
_entry.id   AF-A0A7C3HG11-F1
#
_cell.length_a   1.000
_cell.length_b   1.000
_cell.length_c   1.000
_cell.angle_alpha   90.00
_cell.angle_beta   90.00
_cell.angle_gamma   90.00
#
_symmetry.space_group_name_H-M   'P 1'
#
loop_
_entity.id
_entity.type
_entity.pdbx_description
1 polymer ?
#
loop_
_entity_poly.entity_id
_entity_poly.type
_entity_poly.pdbx_seq_one_letter_code
_entity_poly.pdbx_strand_id
1 'polypeptide(L)'
;MRPAFGAILQRSPVLVRSTAKAPSLMRATSRAFSARQLVGFYNLAFQLVALVCSATAAYKLWQVYCGVRSYWFVPLDGVVAEIGLDDASGGGVYRVAYSYSLNGITYVGRRVTYGRASRRTIQELLDGKQVGDSVLVFADPSNPNESVLLKGLRVLTAAECLLFVFLATVSFGIHIDGNGAKIWGFPAELVVEDGGL
;
A
#
# COMPACT_ATOMS: atom_id res chain seq x y z
N MET A 1 90.15 15.63 54.28
CA MET A 1 90.02 14.87 53.02
C MET A 1 89.01 15.57 52.11
N ARG A 2 89.45 16.01 50.93
CA ARG A 2 88.59 16.31 49.75
C ARG A 2 87.88 15.00 49.29
N PRO A 3 86.76 14.98 48.53
CA PRO A 3 86.56 15.84 47.35
C PRO A 3 85.13 16.27 46.91
N ALA A 4 85.17 17.26 46.02
CA ALA A 4 84.41 17.45 44.78
C ALA A 4 82.87 17.51 44.79
N PHE A 5 82.39 18.76 44.74
CA PHE A 5 81.14 19.16 44.10
C PHE A 5 81.07 18.67 42.64
N GLY A 6 80.09 17.84 42.33
CA GLY A 6 79.66 17.53 40.97
C GLY A 6 78.68 18.59 40.47
N ALA A 7 79.11 19.41 39.51
CA ALA A 7 78.23 20.30 38.77
C ALA A 7 77.59 19.52 37.60
N ILE A 8 76.32 19.12 37.77
CA ILE A 8 75.50 18.58 36.69
C ILE A 8 74.84 19.76 35.97
N LEU A 9 75.31 20.03 34.76
CA LEU A 9 74.72 21.01 33.84
C LEU A 9 73.30 20.56 33.44
N GLN A 10 72.31 21.29 33.95
CA GLN A 10 70.90 21.16 33.58
C GLN A 10 70.73 21.69 32.14
N ARG A 11 70.69 20.79 31.15
CA ARG A 11 70.35 21.15 29.76
C ARG A 11 68.85 21.41 29.66
N SER A 12 68.48 22.64 29.34
CA SER A 12 67.10 23.02 29.00
C SER A 12 66.62 22.22 27.78
N PRO A 13 65.43 21.61 27.82
CA PRO A 13 64.84 21.00 26.62
C PRO A 13 64.48 22.11 25.62
N VAL A 14 65.10 22.04 24.44
CA VAL A 14 64.72 22.84 23.28
C VAL A 14 63.31 22.41 22.88
N LEU A 15 62.33 23.29 23.12
CA LEU A 15 60.97 23.16 22.61
C LEU A 15 61.00 23.27 21.08
N VAL A 16 61.12 22.13 20.39
CA VAL A 16 60.89 22.03 18.96
C VAL A 16 59.39 22.23 18.73
N ARG A 17 59.01 23.44 18.32
CA ARG A 17 57.65 23.77 17.83
C ARG A 17 57.39 22.92 16.58
N SER A 18 56.73 21.79 16.76
CA SER A 18 56.17 21.00 15.66
C SER A 18 55.06 21.82 14.99
N THR A 19 55.36 22.40 13.83
CA THR A 19 54.39 22.98 12.91
C THR A 19 53.70 21.88 12.11
N ALA A 20 53.10 20.90 12.79
CA ALA A 20 52.21 19.96 12.14
C ALA A 20 50.94 20.72 11.78
N LYS A 21 50.87 21.16 10.51
CA LYS A 21 49.68 21.73 9.88
C LYS A 21 48.55 20.72 10.08
N ALA A 22 47.64 21.02 11.00
CA ALA A 22 46.48 20.16 11.27
C ALA A 22 45.84 19.80 9.93
N PRO A 23 45.58 18.51 9.64
CA PRO A 23 44.88 18.15 8.43
C PRO A 23 43.58 18.95 8.45
N SER A 24 43.34 19.70 7.38
CA SER A 24 42.10 20.41 7.13
C SER A 24 41.00 19.37 7.08
N LEU A 25 40.53 18.99 8.26
CA LEU A 25 39.44 18.07 8.48
C LEU A 25 38.29 18.63 7.68
N MET A 26 37.97 17.91 6.61
CA MET A 26 36.71 17.90 5.90
C MET A 26 35.67 18.68 6.71
N ARG A 27 35.42 19.94 6.33
CA ARG A 27 34.16 20.58 6.66
C ARG A 27 33.12 19.77 5.92
N ALA A 28 32.67 18.68 6.55
CA ALA A 28 31.48 17.97 6.16
C ALA A 28 30.37 19.02 6.23
N THR A 29 30.08 19.63 5.08
CA THR A 29 28.98 20.56 4.92
C THR A 29 27.71 19.74 5.02
N SER A 30 27.29 19.43 6.25
CA SER A 30 25.92 19.01 6.50
C SER A 30 25.05 20.22 6.18
N ARG A 31 24.60 20.30 4.93
CA ARG A 31 23.52 21.21 4.57
C ARG A 31 22.29 20.70 5.30
N ALA A 32 22.07 21.21 6.50
CA ALA A 32 20.83 20.98 7.24
C ALA A 32 19.67 21.41 6.33
N PHE A 33 18.72 20.50 6.11
CA PHE A 33 17.50 20.83 5.38
C PHE A 33 16.76 21.93 6.13
N SER A 34 16.26 22.92 5.40
CA SER A 34 15.43 23.96 6.00
C SER A 34 14.07 23.38 6.42
N ALA A 35 13.47 23.91 7.49
CA ALA A 35 12.14 23.50 7.94
C ALA A 35 11.09 23.54 6.81
N ARG A 36 11.20 24.53 5.90
CA ARG A 36 10.33 24.64 4.71
C ARG A 36 10.46 23.43 3.77
N GLN A 37 11.68 22.92 3.57
CA GLN A 37 11.89 21.72 2.75
C GLN A 37 11.29 20.48 3.40
N LEU A 38 11.43 20.33 4.73
CA LEU A 38 10.82 19.22 5.47
C LEU A 38 9.29 19.24 5.38
N VAL A 39 8.66 20.41 5.54
CA VAL A 39 7.20 20.58 5.36
C VAL A 39 6.78 20.26 3.93
N GLY A 40 7.55 20.68 2.93
CA GLY A 40 7.31 20.34 1.53
C GLY A 40 7.32 18.82 1.27
N PHE A 41 8.33 18.10 1.80
CA PHE A 41 8.40 16.64 1.68
C PHE A 41 7.24 15.95 2.39
N TYR A 42 6.84 16.44 3.57
CA TYR A 42 5.70 15.92 4.29
C TYR A 42 4.40 16.05 3.47
N ASN A 43 4.09 17.25 2.98
CA ASN A 43 2.90 17.48 2.15
C ASN A 43 2.94 16.60 0.90
N LEU A 44 4.08 16.48 0.24
CA LEU A 44 4.23 15.60 -0.93
C LEU A 44 3.93 14.13 -0.58
N ALA A 45 4.47 13.62 0.53
CA ALA A 45 4.22 12.26 0.97
C ALA A 45 2.72 12.01 1.23
N PHE A 46 2.03 12.96 1.88
CA PHE A 46 0.59 12.88 2.11
C PHE A 46 -0.22 12.87 0.81
N GLN A 47 0.15 13.70 -0.17
CA GLN A 47 -0.51 13.72 -1.48
C GLN A 47 -0.29 12.42 -2.26
N LEU A 48 0.89 11.80 -2.15
CA LEU A 48 1.14 10.49 -2.74
C LEU A 48 0.28 9.40 -2.08
N VAL A 49 0.14 9.42 -0.76
CA VAL A 49 -0.77 8.50 -0.04
C VAL A 49 -2.21 8.72 -0.50
N ALA A 50 -2.66 9.97 -0.59
CA ALA A 50 -4.00 10.32 -1.05
C ALA A 50 -4.27 9.79 -2.47
N LEU A 51 -3.28 9.89 -3.37
CA LEU A 51 -3.37 9.39 -4.74
C LEU A 51 -3.47 7.86 -4.80
N VAL A 52 -2.68 7.15 -3.99
CA VAL A 52 -2.76 5.69 -3.88
C VAL A 52 -4.11 5.23 -3.31
N CYS A 53 -4.61 5.91 -2.27
CA CYS A 53 -5.93 5.64 -1.71
C CYS A 53 -7.03 5.88 -2.75
N SER A 54 -6.95 6.97 -3.52
CA SER A 54 -7.92 7.31 -4.57
C SER A 54 -7.92 6.28 -5.70
N ALA A 55 -6.74 5.87 -6.17
CA ALA A 55 -6.62 4.82 -7.20
C ALA A 55 -7.21 3.49 -6.70
N THR A 56 -6.96 3.14 -5.43
CA THR A 56 -7.52 1.94 -4.81
C THR A 56 -9.03 2.03 -4.68
N ALA A 57 -9.58 3.18 -4.26
CA ALA A 57 -11.02 3.41 -4.19
C ALA A 57 -11.67 3.30 -5.57
N ALA A 58 -11.08 3.90 -6.61
CA ALA A 58 -11.60 3.81 -7.98
C ALA A 58 -11.64 2.36 -8.48
N TYR A 59 -10.58 1.58 -8.23
CA TYR A 59 -10.56 0.16 -8.56
C TYR A 59 -11.62 -0.65 -7.79
N LYS A 60 -11.82 -0.36 -6.51
CA LYS A 60 -12.86 -1.01 -5.69
C LYS A 60 -14.26 -0.64 -6.15
N LEU A 61 -14.48 0.62 -6.51
CA LEU A 61 -15.74 1.08 -7.09
C LEU A 61 -16.04 0.38 -8.42
N TRP A 62 -15.02 0.19 -9.26
CA TRP A 62 -15.15 -0.62 -10.47
C TRP A 62 -15.53 -2.07 -10.15
N GLN A 63 -14.91 -2.70 -9.14
CA GLN A 63 -15.30 -4.04 -8.70
C GLN A 63 -16.75 -4.10 -8.20
N VAL A 64 -17.20 -3.08 -7.46
CA VAL A 64 -18.58 -2.94 -6.98
C VAL A 64 -19.54 -2.84 -8.17
N TYR A 65 -19.23 -1.98 -9.14
CA TYR A 65 -20.00 -1.80 -10.37
C TYR A 65 -20.13 -3.13 -11.14
N CYS A 66 -19.03 -3.83 -11.39
CA CYS A 66 -19.07 -5.12 -12.07
C CYS A 66 -19.80 -6.20 -11.26
N GLY A 67 -19.62 -6.21 -9.94
CA GLY A 67 -20.31 -7.13 -9.03
C GLY A 67 -21.83 -6.94 -9.07
N VAL A 68 -22.29 -5.69 -9.08
CA VAL A 68 -23.70 -5.35 -9.30
C VAL A 68 -24.11 -5.81 -10.71
N ARG A 69 -23.40 -5.41 -11.76
CA ARG A 69 -23.70 -5.78 -13.15
C ARG A 69 -23.79 -7.30 -13.38
N SER A 70 -23.06 -8.10 -12.61
CA SER A 70 -23.11 -9.56 -12.70
C SER A 70 -24.48 -10.16 -12.36
N TYR A 71 -25.39 -9.43 -11.70
CA TYR A 71 -26.76 -9.90 -11.47
C TYR A 71 -27.54 -10.13 -12.77
N TRP A 72 -27.20 -9.41 -13.84
CA TRP A 72 -27.84 -9.50 -15.15
C TRP A 72 -27.10 -10.46 -16.10
N PHE A 73 -26.08 -11.17 -15.63
CA PHE A 73 -25.38 -12.16 -16.44
C PHE A 73 -26.24 -13.41 -16.64
N VAL A 74 -26.11 -14.01 -17.83
CA VAL A 74 -26.87 -15.19 -18.22
C VAL A 74 -26.27 -16.42 -17.54
N PRO A 75 -27.07 -17.26 -16.86
CA PRO A 75 -26.61 -18.54 -16.32
C PRO A 75 -26.34 -19.53 -17.46
N LEU A 76 -25.19 -20.18 -17.43
CA LEU A 76 -24.75 -21.18 -18.38
C LEU A 76 -24.16 -22.37 -17.64
N ASP A 77 -24.35 -23.56 -18.20
CA ASP A 77 -23.63 -24.75 -17.75
C ASP A 77 -22.19 -24.67 -18.24
N GLY A 78 -21.25 -24.74 -17.30
CA GLY A 78 -19.83 -24.81 -17.56
C GLY A 78 -19.23 -26.09 -16.98
N VAL A 79 -17.95 -26.27 -17.26
CA VAL A 79 -17.15 -27.39 -16.79
C VAL A 79 -15.89 -26.86 -16.13
N VAL A 80 -15.51 -27.46 -15.00
CA VAL A 80 -14.26 -27.10 -14.33
C VAL A 80 -13.08 -27.58 -15.18
N ALA A 81 -12.24 -26.65 -15.60
CA ALA A 81 -11.07 -26.91 -16.44
C ALA A 81 -9.78 -27.07 -15.63
N GLU A 82 -9.67 -26.35 -14.51
CA GLU A 82 -8.49 -26.37 -13.65
C GLU A 82 -8.90 -26.07 -12.21
N ILE A 83 -8.37 -26.84 -11.25
CA ILE A 83 -8.41 -26.54 -9.81
C ILE A 83 -6.98 -26.63 -9.30
N GLY A 84 -6.47 -25.55 -8.72
CA GLY A 84 -5.13 -25.48 -8.16
C GLY A 84 -5.07 -24.71 -6.85
N LEU A 85 -4.10 -25.04 -6.01
CA LEU A 85 -3.74 -24.29 -4.82
C LEU A 85 -2.38 -23.63 -5.07
N ASP A 86 -2.34 -22.31 -5.09
CA ASP A 86 -1.09 -21.56 -5.08
C ASP A 86 -0.63 -21.43 -3.63
N ASP A 87 0.26 -22.34 -3.20
CA ASP A 87 0.80 -22.40 -1.83
C ASP A 87 1.91 -21.37 -1.56
N ALA A 88 2.33 -20.61 -2.58
CA ALA A 88 3.47 -19.70 -2.51
C ALA A 88 3.38 -18.58 -1.44
N SER A 89 2.21 -18.36 -0.83
CA SER A 89 1.99 -17.27 0.15
C SER A 89 1.55 -17.74 1.53
N GLY A 90 1.59 -19.05 1.84
CA GLY A 90 1.11 -19.60 3.12
C GLY A 90 -0.40 -19.46 3.37
N GLY A 91 -1.14 -18.92 2.39
CA GLY A 91 -2.57 -18.66 2.45
C GLY A 91 -3.42 -19.40 1.42
N GLY A 92 -2.81 -20.19 0.52
CA GLY A 92 -3.48 -20.99 -0.51
C GLY A 92 -4.43 -20.19 -1.39
N VAL A 93 -3.92 -19.53 -2.44
CA VAL A 93 -4.82 -18.90 -3.42
C VAL A 93 -5.39 -20.01 -4.31
N TYR A 94 -6.71 -20.22 -4.24
CA TYR A 94 -7.37 -21.18 -5.13
C TYR A 94 -7.39 -20.60 -6.55
N ARG A 95 -6.72 -21.30 -7.46
CA ARG A 95 -6.82 -21.06 -8.90
C ARG A 95 -7.92 -21.94 -9.44
N VAL A 96 -8.91 -21.34 -10.08
CA VAL A 96 -10.01 -22.06 -10.72
C VAL A 96 -10.13 -21.55 -12.14
N ALA A 97 -10.07 -22.45 -13.11
CA ALA A 97 -10.46 -22.17 -14.48
C ALA A 97 -11.66 -23.03 -14.84
N TYR A 98 -12.55 -22.49 -15.67
CA TYR A 98 -13.75 -23.18 -16.13
C TYR A 98 -14.00 -22.83 -17.59
N SER A 99 -14.56 -23.77 -18.34
CA SER A 99 -15.03 -23.56 -19.70
C SER A 99 -16.55 -23.49 -19.73
N TYR A 100 -17.09 -22.74 -20.68
CA TYR A 100 -18.53 -22.64 -20.91
C TYR A 100 -18.76 -22.30 -22.38
N SER A 101 -19.97 -22.54 -22.88
CA SER A 101 -20.35 -22.22 -24.26
C SER A 101 -21.49 -21.21 -24.28
N LEU A 102 -21.34 -20.18 -25.12
CA LEU A 102 -22.39 -19.21 -25.41
C LEU A 102 -22.50 -19.07 -26.92
N ASN A 103 -23.70 -19.30 -27.48
CA ASN A 103 -23.95 -19.27 -28.92
C ASN A 103 -23.02 -20.21 -29.72
N GLY A 104 -22.68 -21.38 -29.15
CA GLY A 104 -21.80 -22.37 -29.79
C GLY A 104 -20.31 -22.02 -29.76
N ILE A 105 -19.91 -20.93 -29.12
CA ILE A 105 -18.51 -20.54 -28.94
C ILE A 105 -18.09 -20.86 -27.51
N THR A 106 -16.97 -21.59 -27.37
CA THR A 106 -16.40 -21.94 -26.08
C THR A 106 -15.49 -20.84 -25.56
N TYR A 107 -15.72 -20.44 -24.31
CA TYR A 107 -14.94 -19.45 -23.58
C TYR A 107 -14.32 -20.08 -22.34
N VAL A 108 -13.26 -19.45 -21.82
CA VAL A 108 -12.59 -19.87 -20.58
C VAL A 108 -12.60 -18.71 -19.59
N GLY A 109 -13.20 -18.94 -18.44
CA GLY A 109 -13.23 -18.01 -17.33
C GLY A 109 -12.28 -18.45 -16.21
N ARG A 110 -11.73 -17.47 -15.48
CA ARG A 110 -10.87 -17.69 -14.31
C ARG A 110 -11.33 -16.95 -13.05
N ARG A 111 -12.41 -16.18 -13.18
CA ARG A 111 -12.90 -15.32 -12.11
C ARG A 111 -13.98 -16.05 -11.34
N VAL A 112 -13.78 -16.22 -10.04
CA VAL A 112 -14.80 -16.78 -9.15
C VAL A 112 -15.89 -15.74 -8.88
N THR A 113 -15.50 -14.51 -8.54
CA THR A 113 -16.42 -13.39 -8.24
C THR A 113 -15.72 -12.05 -8.45
N TYR A 114 -16.47 -10.94 -8.43
CA TYR A 114 -15.86 -9.60 -8.35
C TYR A 114 -15.50 -9.28 -6.89
N GLY A 115 -14.29 -8.77 -6.69
CA GLY A 115 -13.72 -8.56 -5.36
C GLY A 115 -13.02 -9.82 -4.82
N ARG A 116 -12.81 -9.87 -3.51
CA ARG A 116 -12.06 -10.96 -2.86
C ARG A 116 -13.02 -12.05 -2.38
N ALA A 117 -12.94 -13.25 -2.96
CA ALA A 117 -13.58 -14.44 -2.40
C ALA A 117 -12.80 -14.92 -1.16
N SER A 118 -13.50 -15.38 -0.12
CA SER A 118 -12.84 -16.02 1.01
C SER A 118 -12.49 -17.45 0.64
N ARG A 119 -11.43 -18.00 1.24
CA ARG A 119 -11.04 -19.40 1.06
C ARG A 119 -12.21 -20.35 1.29
N ARG A 120 -12.96 -20.12 2.36
CA ARG A 120 -14.15 -20.89 2.70
C ARG A 120 -15.21 -20.86 1.60
N THR A 121 -15.53 -19.69 1.03
CA THR A 121 -16.49 -19.60 -0.07
C THR A 121 -16.02 -20.36 -1.32
N ILE A 122 -14.72 -20.33 -1.63
CA ILE A 122 -14.19 -21.08 -2.79
C ILE A 122 -14.20 -22.58 -2.51
N GLN A 123 -13.85 -22.99 -1.28
CA GLN A 123 -13.93 -24.39 -0.86
C GLN A 123 -15.37 -24.91 -0.93
N GLU A 124 -16.35 -24.17 -0.39
CA GLU A 124 -17.77 -24.54 -0.45
C GLU A 124 -18.29 -24.64 -1.89
N LEU A 125 -17.83 -23.74 -2.78
CA LEU A 125 -18.18 -23.78 -4.21
C LEU A 125 -17.60 -25.00 -4.94
N LEU A 126 -16.41 -25.43 -4.54
CA LEU A 126 -15.66 -26.52 -5.16
C LEU A 126 -15.74 -27.82 -4.36
N ASP A 127 -16.53 -27.88 -3.30
CA ASP A 127 -16.54 -29.03 -2.41
C ASP A 127 -16.99 -30.28 -3.16
N GLY A 128 -16.16 -31.33 -3.11
CA GLY A 128 -16.35 -32.56 -3.89
C GLY A 128 -16.20 -32.42 -5.41
N LYS A 129 -15.86 -31.24 -5.95
CA LYS A 129 -15.68 -31.03 -7.40
C LYS A 129 -14.27 -31.40 -7.87
N GLN A 130 -14.20 -32.01 -9.04
CA GLN A 130 -12.98 -32.34 -9.77
C GLN A 130 -12.96 -31.64 -11.14
N VAL A 131 -11.81 -31.68 -11.80
CA VAL A 131 -11.70 -31.24 -13.20
C VAL A 131 -12.61 -32.13 -14.05
N GLY A 132 -13.42 -31.51 -14.92
CA GLY A 132 -14.45 -32.19 -15.71
C GLY A 132 -15.86 -32.11 -15.11
N ASP A 133 -16.00 -31.71 -13.84
CA ASP A 133 -17.32 -31.58 -13.23
C ASP A 133 -18.06 -30.35 -13.73
N SER A 134 -19.40 -30.44 -13.71
CA SER A 134 -20.27 -29.32 -14.06
C SER A 134 -20.25 -28.23 -13.00
N VAL A 135 -20.31 -26.98 -13.46
CA VAL A 135 -20.38 -25.79 -12.62
C VAL A 135 -21.28 -24.75 -13.26
N LEU A 136 -22.03 -24.02 -12.45
CA LEU A 136 -22.85 -22.91 -12.94
C LEU A 136 -21.95 -21.69 -13.19
N VAL A 137 -21.97 -21.19 -14.42
CA VAL A 137 -21.23 -20.01 -14.86
C VAL A 137 -22.22 -18.89 -15.15
N PHE A 138 -21.86 -17.66 -14.79
CA PHE A 138 -22.62 -16.47 -15.17
C PHE A 138 -21.75 -15.65 -16.12
N ALA A 139 -22.19 -15.49 -17.37
CA ALA A 139 -21.47 -14.75 -18.40
C ALA A 139 -22.23 -13.50 -18.85
N ASP A 140 -21.50 -12.43 -19.18
CA ASP A 140 -22.08 -11.24 -19.78
C ASP A 140 -22.46 -11.53 -21.25
N PRO A 141 -23.75 -11.43 -21.64
CA PRO A 141 -24.16 -11.69 -23.02
C PRO A 141 -23.60 -10.66 -24.01
N SER A 142 -23.24 -9.46 -23.54
CA SER A 142 -22.65 -8.39 -24.37
C SER A 142 -21.13 -8.54 -24.48
N ASN A 143 -20.50 -9.22 -23.51
CA ASN A 143 -19.07 -9.49 -23.48
C ASN A 143 -18.79 -10.89 -22.95
N PRO A 144 -18.83 -11.93 -23.81
CA PRO A 144 -18.69 -13.31 -23.37
C PRO A 144 -17.31 -13.70 -22.81
N ASN A 145 -16.31 -12.81 -22.84
CA ASN A 145 -15.04 -13.03 -22.15
C ASN A 145 -15.13 -12.70 -20.65
N GLU A 146 -16.25 -12.11 -20.23
CA GLU A 146 -16.49 -11.70 -18.87
C GLU A 146 -17.49 -12.65 -18.20
N SER A 147 -16.98 -13.42 -17.25
CA SER A 147 -17.77 -14.40 -16.51
C SER A 147 -17.34 -14.51 -15.05
N VAL A 148 -18.27 -14.98 -14.22
CA VAL A 148 -18.05 -15.31 -12.80
C VAL A 148 -18.77 -16.60 -12.42
N LEU A 149 -18.28 -17.29 -11.39
CA LEU A 149 -18.98 -18.43 -10.77
C LEU A 149 -20.00 -17.98 -9.70
N LEU A 150 -19.76 -16.82 -9.10
CA LEU A 150 -20.60 -16.23 -8.06
C LEU A 150 -20.94 -14.78 -8.40
N LYS A 151 -22.24 -14.50 -8.49
CA LYS A 151 -22.79 -13.16 -8.73
C LYS A 151 -22.73 -12.29 -7.48
N GLY A 152 -22.76 -10.99 -7.73
CA GLY A 152 -23.16 -9.99 -6.75
C GLY A 152 -22.01 -9.21 -6.11
N LEU A 153 -22.42 -8.36 -5.17
CA LEU A 153 -21.55 -7.47 -4.43
C LEU A 153 -21.11 -8.10 -3.11
N ARG A 154 -19.82 -8.03 -2.81
CA ARG A 154 -19.33 -8.33 -1.46
C ARG A 154 -19.35 -7.07 -0.59
N VAL A 155 -20.06 -7.14 0.53
CA VAL A 155 -20.18 -6.05 1.52
C VAL A 155 -18.82 -5.51 1.94
N LEU A 156 -17.84 -6.39 2.16
CA LEU A 156 -16.48 -5.99 2.52
C LEU A 156 -15.81 -5.14 1.43
N THR A 157 -16.03 -5.45 0.15
CA THR A 157 -15.46 -4.65 -0.95
C THR A 157 -16.07 -3.25 -1.00
N ALA A 158 -17.36 -3.11 -0.70
CA ALA A 158 -18.00 -1.80 -0.57
C ALA A 158 -17.47 -1.03 0.65
N ALA A 159 -17.34 -1.68 1.80
CA ALA A 159 -16.80 -1.05 3.02
C ALA A 159 -15.35 -0.60 2.84
N GLU A 160 -14.49 -1.43 2.23
CA GLU A 160 -13.12 -1.06 1.86
C GLU A 160 -13.10 0.16 0.93
N CYS A 161 -14.00 0.22 -0.06
CA CYS A 161 -14.11 1.36 -0.95
C CYS A 161 -14.40 2.65 -0.17
N LEU A 162 -15.38 2.64 0.74
CA LEU A 162 -15.73 3.79 1.57
C LEU A 162 -14.58 4.22 2.48
N LEU A 163 -13.84 3.26 3.04
CA LEU A 163 -12.66 3.54 3.85
C LEU A 163 -11.57 4.26 3.03
N PHE A 164 -11.26 3.78 1.82
CA PHE A 164 -10.25 4.42 0.98
C PHE A 164 -10.66 5.80 0.49
N VAL A 165 -11.95 6.02 0.21
CA VAL A 165 -12.49 7.36 -0.07
C VAL A 165 -12.27 8.27 1.13
N PHE A 166 -12.66 7.83 2.33
CA PHE A 166 -12.49 8.60 3.55
C PHE A 166 -11.02 8.98 3.81
N LEU A 167 -10.10 8.01 3.69
CA LEU A 167 -8.66 8.25 3.86
C LEU A 167 -8.09 9.22 2.83
N ALA A 168 -8.51 9.12 1.56
CA ALA A 168 -8.13 10.07 0.53
C ALA A 168 -8.62 11.48 0.88
N THR A 169 -9.89 11.62 1.26
CA THR A 169 -10.50 12.90 1.66
C THR A 169 -9.74 13.54 2.83
N VAL A 170 -9.48 12.80 3.91
CA VAL A 170 -8.70 13.31 5.05
C VAL A 170 -7.29 13.74 4.63
N SER A 171 -6.64 12.96 3.77
CA SER A 171 -5.26 13.25 3.33
C SER A 171 -5.18 14.48 2.42
N PHE A 172 -6.18 14.72 1.57
CA PHE A 172 -6.28 15.96 0.78
C PHE A 172 -6.60 17.17 1.63
N GLY A 173 -7.30 16.98 2.75
CA GLY A 173 -7.66 18.07 3.65
C GLY A 173 -6.50 18.60 4.50
N ILE A 174 -5.52 17.77 4.83
CA ILE A 174 -4.44 18.14 5.77
C ILE A 174 -3.26 18.76 5.01
N HIS A 175 -2.91 20.00 5.36
CA HIS A 175 -1.74 20.71 4.86
C HIS A 175 -0.99 21.37 6.01
N ILE A 176 0.33 21.22 6.06
CA ILE A 176 1.17 21.96 7.02
C ILE A 176 1.84 23.11 6.29
N ASP A 177 1.80 24.31 6.87
CA ASP A 177 2.55 25.48 6.41
C ASP A 177 3.35 26.13 7.55
N GLY A 178 4.01 27.26 7.26
CA GLY A 178 4.83 27.98 8.24
C GLY A 178 4.07 28.55 9.43
N ASN A 179 2.74 28.58 9.38
CA ASN A 179 1.86 29.08 10.44
C ASN A 179 1.14 27.95 11.19
N GLY A 180 1.44 26.69 10.89
CA GLY A 180 0.85 25.52 11.54
C GLY A 180 0.13 24.56 10.59
N ALA A 181 -0.63 23.64 11.15
CA ALA A 181 -1.47 22.74 10.37
C ALA A 181 -2.77 23.42 9.95
N LYS A 182 -3.22 23.15 8.73
CA LYS A 182 -4.49 23.57 8.16
C LYS A 182 -5.28 22.33 7.73
N ILE A 183 -6.58 22.33 8.01
CA ILE A 183 -7.51 21.30 7.57
C ILE A 183 -8.52 21.97 6.64
N TRP A 184 -8.55 21.59 5.37
CA TRP A 184 -9.41 22.21 4.33
C TRP A 184 -9.22 23.72 4.20
N GLY A 185 -8.00 24.21 4.44
CA GLY A 185 -7.67 25.64 4.40
C GLY A 185 -7.98 26.41 5.68
N PHE A 186 -8.63 25.80 6.66
CA PHE A 186 -8.88 26.39 7.98
C PHE A 186 -7.71 26.09 8.93
N PRO A 187 -7.24 27.06 9.74
CA PRO A 187 -6.23 26.80 10.75
C PRO A 187 -6.73 25.73 11.73
N ALA A 188 -5.87 24.76 12.05
CA ALA A 188 -6.19 23.67 12.96
C ALA A 188 -6.12 24.07 14.45
N GLU A 189 -5.97 25.36 14.76
CA GLU A 189 -6.13 25.87 16.12
C GLU A 189 -7.55 25.53 16.57
N LEU A 190 -7.64 24.45 17.32
CA LEU A 190 -8.82 24.09 18.08
C LEU A 190 -9.21 25.33 18.86
N VAL A 191 -10.47 25.73 18.73
CA VAL A 191 -11.17 26.51 19.73
C VAL A 191 -11.06 25.71 21.02
N VAL A 192 -9.97 25.91 21.76
CA VAL A 192 -9.94 25.67 23.19
C VAL A 192 -10.87 26.76 23.70
N GLU A 193 -12.16 26.43 23.83
CA GLU A 193 -13.03 27.24 24.66
C GLU A 193 -12.31 27.32 26.01
N ASP A 194 -11.82 28.52 26.35
CA ASP A 194 -11.44 28.88 27.70
C ASP A 194 -12.70 28.75 28.56
N GLY A 195 -13.04 27.52 28.93
CA GLY A 195 -14.09 27.18 29.86
C GLY A 195 -13.66 27.67 31.23
N GLY A 196 -13.90 28.96 31.49
CA GLY A 196 -13.91 29.52 32.83
C GLY A 196 -15.00 28.81 33.64
N LEU A 197 -14.56 27.95 34.56
CA LEU A 197 -15.33 27.53 35.74
C LEU A 197 -15.05 28.49 36.89
#